data_AF-A0A973F019-F1
#
_entry.id   AF-A0A973F019-F1
#
_cell.length_a   1.000
_cell.length_b   1.000
_cell.length_c   1.000
_cell.angle_alpha   90.00
_cell.angle_beta   90.00
_cell.angle_gamma   90.00
#
_symmetry.space_group_name_H-M   'P 1'
#
loop_
_entity.id
_entity.type
_entity.pdbx_description
1 polymer ?
#
loop_
_entity_poly.entity_id
_entity_poly.type
_entity_poly.pdbx_seq_one_letter_code
_entity_poly.pdbx_strand_id
1 'polypeptide(L)'
;MKRILLLAILFLIVLIPVSLAQKRKAEKAYSALNAGEYYNAIDYFKDAYSKTSRNDRTTRAELIYMIAECYRLTNDPKNAETWYKLAVRSSFSKPDAQFWLAWSVKMNGRYEQAIEEYRKYKQLVPSDPRADQEIRSCELALEWLRSPDAYRIEELKDINSRESDFSPAYARDDFGVVYFTSSRDDASGNKTHGATGQGFTDIFESRIDKKSKWSTPVPVQVINSEFEEGTPFLTNNYRELYFTRCE
;
A
#
# COMPACT_ATOMS: atom_id res chain seq x y z
N MET A 1 -53.32 11.18 22.76
CA MET A 1 -52.79 9.84 22.40
C MET A 1 -52.56 9.66 20.90
N LYS A 2 -53.56 9.83 20.01
CA LYS A 2 -53.38 9.65 18.54
C LYS A 2 -52.28 10.52 17.90
N ARG A 3 -52.12 11.78 18.32
CA ARG A 3 -51.05 12.68 17.81
C ARG A 3 -49.64 12.27 18.24
N ILE A 4 -49.49 11.73 19.45
CA ILE A 4 -48.20 11.23 19.97
C ILE A 4 -47.80 9.95 19.23
N LEU A 5 -48.78 9.09 18.95
CA LEU A 5 -48.58 7.86 18.15
C LEU A 5 -48.15 8.20 16.71
N LEU A 6 -48.78 9.19 16.07
CA LEU A 6 -48.39 9.68 14.74
C LEU A 6 -46.97 10.26 14.70
N LEU A 7 -46.57 11.04 15.71
CA LEU A 7 -45.21 11.56 15.82
C LEU A 7 -44.18 10.45 16.07
N ALA A 8 -44.51 9.44 16.88
CA ALA A 8 -43.64 8.29 17.11
C ALA A 8 -43.45 7.44 15.83
N ILE A 9 -44.52 7.24 15.04
CA ILE A 9 -44.45 6.54 13.75
C ILE A 9 -43.62 7.33 12.73
N LEU A 10 -43.82 8.65 12.64
CA LEU A 10 -43.02 9.51 11.75
C LEU A 10 -41.53 9.52 12.15
N PHE A 11 -41.24 9.53 13.45
CA PHE A 11 -39.88 9.44 13.98
C PHE A 11 -39.24 8.08 13.68
N LEU A 12 -40.01 6.98 13.76
CA LEU A 12 -39.54 5.64 13.35
C LEU A 12 -39.22 5.58 11.85
N ILE A 13 -40.06 6.20 11.00
CA ILE A 13 -39.87 6.24 9.54
C ILE A 13 -38.60 7.00 9.16
N VAL A 14 -38.18 7.99 9.95
CA VAL A 14 -36.94 8.76 9.72
C VAL A 14 -35.69 8.06 10.28
N LEU A 15 -35.81 7.28 11.36
CA LEU A 15 -34.68 6.59 11.99
C LEU A 15 -34.20 5.35 11.22
N ILE A 16 -35.11 4.59 10.61
CA ILE A 16 -34.79 3.34 9.90
C ILE A 16 -33.89 3.58 8.66
N PRO A 17 -34.16 4.56 7.78
CA PRO A 17 -33.32 4.86 6.62
C PRO A 17 -31.90 5.28 6.99
N VAL A 18 -31.74 6.04 8.08
CA VAL A 18 -30.43 6.56 8.53
C VAL A 18 -29.53 5.42 9.02
N SER A 19 -30.09 4.46 9.76
CA SER A 19 -29.35 3.27 10.23
C SER A 19 -28.94 2.35 9.07
N LEU A 20 -29.83 2.11 8.10
CA LEU A 20 -29.49 1.33 6.90
C LEU A 20 -28.43 2.04 6.03
N ALA A 21 -28.46 3.36 5.94
CA ALA A 21 -27.48 4.13 5.18
C ALA A 21 -26.07 4.08 5.80
N GLN A 22 -25.95 3.99 7.13
CA GLN A 22 -24.66 3.82 7.81
C GLN A 22 -24.08 2.42 7.59
N LYS A 23 -24.89 1.35 7.68
CA LYS A 23 -24.45 -0.01 7.38
C LYS A 23 -23.95 -0.18 5.94
N ARG A 24 -24.69 0.37 4.96
CA ARG A 24 -24.33 0.31 3.52
C ARG A 24 -22.99 0.96 3.16
N LYS A 25 -22.52 1.94 3.94
CA LYS A 25 -21.25 2.63 3.64
C LYS A 25 -20.02 1.88 4.14
N ALA A 26 -20.10 1.29 5.33
CA ALA A 26 -19.06 0.36 5.78
C ALA A 26 -18.98 -0.84 4.82
N GLU A 27 -20.11 -1.35 4.33
CA GLU A 27 -20.16 -2.39 3.30
C GLU A 27 -19.41 -1.97 2.03
N LYS A 28 -19.59 -0.74 1.52
CA LYS A 28 -18.84 -0.25 0.35
C LYS A 28 -17.33 -0.28 0.58
N ALA A 29 -16.87 0.17 1.75
CA ALA A 29 -15.45 0.17 2.10
C ALA A 29 -14.88 -1.25 2.16
N TYR A 30 -15.60 -2.17 2.80
CA TYR A 30 -15.22 -3.58 2.85
C TYR A 30 -15.27 -4.27 1.49
N SER A 31 -16.23 -3.93 0.62
CA SER A 31 -16.27 -4.44 -0.75
C SER A 31 -15.06 -4.00 -1.55
N ALA A 32 -14.66 -2.72 -1.47
CA ALA A 32 -13.45 -2.22 -2.13
C ALA A 32 -12.19 -2.92 -1.58
N LEU A 33 -12.08 -3.06 -0.26
CA LEU A 33 -10.99 -3.81 0.38
C LEU A 33 -10.92 -5.26 -0.12
N ASN A 34 -12.05 -5.97 -0.16
CA ASN A 34 -12.12 -7.36 -0.59
C ASN A 34 -11.84 -7.53 -2.09
N ALA A 35 -12.11 -6.49 -2.90
CA ALA A 35 -11.74 -6.43 -4.31
C ALA A 35 -10.25 -6.09 -4.53
N GLY A 36 -9.48 -5.82 -3.46
CA GLY A 36 -8.08 -5.41 -3.56
C GLY A 36 -7.88 -3.92 -3.83
N GLU A 37 -8.95 -3.12 -3.90
CA GLU A 37 -8.88 -1.68 -4.13
C GLU A 37 -8.53 -0.91 -2.85
N TYR A 38 -7.37 -1.22 -2.27
CA TYR A 38 -6.95 -0.70 -0.97
C TYR A 38 -6.83 0.83 -0.96
N TYR A 39 -6.36 1.44 -2.04
CA TYR A 39 -6.26 2.90 -2.16
C TYR A 39 -7.66 3.55 -2.10
N ASN A 40 -8.61 3.04 -2.89
CA ASN A 40 -9.99 3.53 -2.87
C ASN A 40 -10.68 3.27 -1.51
N ALA A 41 -10.37 2.12 -0.89
CA ALA A 41 -10.93 1.74 0.40
C ALA A 41 -10.54 2.72 1.53
N ILE A 42 -9.35 3.35 1.47
CA ILE A 42 -8.92 4.37 2.44
C ILE A 42 -9.96 5.47 2.56
N ASP A 43 -10.39 6.04 1.44
CA ASP A 43 -11.33 7.16 1.42
C ASP A 43 -12.72 6.72 1.88
N TYR A 44 -13.15 5.52 1.49
CA TYR A 44 -14.44 4.97 1.96
C TYR A 44 -14.44 4.70 3.47
N PHE A 45 -13.36 4.15 4.03
CA PHE A 45 -13.25 3.94 5.47
C PHE A 45 -13.14 5.26 6.25
N LYS A 46 -12.39 6.25 5.74
CA LYS A 46 -12.33 7.60 6.34
C LYS A 46 -13.69 8.29 6.31
N ASP A 47 -14.44 8.20 5.21
CA ASP A 47 -15.79 8.74 5.11
C ASP A 47 -16.70 8.11 6.17
N ALA A 48 -16.68 6.77 6.28
CA ALA A 48 -17.42 6.05 7.30
C ALA A 48 -17.02 6.50 8.71
N TYR A 49 -15.71 6.58 9.00
CA TYR A 49 -15.19 7.01 10.30
C TYR A 49 -15.62 8.42 10.70
N SER A 50 -15.66 9.35 9.74
CA SER A 50 -16.10 10.73 9.98
C SER A 50 -17.58 10.83 10.36
N LYS A 51 -18.40 9.89 9.88
CA LYS A 51 -19.86 9.86 10.07
C LYS A 51 -20.30 8.99 11.25
N THR A 52 -19.43 8.09 11.73
CA THR A 52 -19.70 7.26 12.91
C THR A 52 -19.67 8.10 14.18
N SER A 53 -20.75 8.01 14.98
CA SER A 53 -20.92 8.71 16.25
C SER A 53 -19.70 8.54 17.17
N ARG A 54 -19.25 9.63 17.81
CA ARG A 54 -18.13 9.60 18.78
C ARG A 54 -18.40 8.68 19.98
N ASN A 55 -19.67 8.38 20.27
CA ASN A 55 -20.07 7.47 21.34
C ASN A 55 -19.96 6.00 20.93
N ASP A 56 -20.00 5.69 19.63
CA ASP A 56 -19.79 4.35 19.11
C ASP A 56 -18.28 4.07 18.98
N ARG A 57 -17.65 3.85 20.14
CA ARG A 57 -16.19 3.67 20.23
C ARG A 57 -15.72 2.39 19.54
N THR A 58 -16.55 1.35 19.52
CA THR A 58 -16.23 0.05 18.92
C THR A 58 -16.09 0.17 17.41
N THR A 59 -17.12 0.67 16.73
CA THR A 59 -17.09 0.84 15.27
C THR A 59 -15.99 1.82 14.87
N ARG A 60 -15.76 2.88 15.64
CA ARG A 60 -14.65 3.82 15.37
C ARG A 60 -13.28 3.17 15.48
N ALA A 61 -13.05 2.34 16.49
CA ALA A 61 -11.80 1.60 16.66
C ALA A 61 -11.54 0.65 15.48
N GLU A 62 -12.58 -0.07 15.05
CA GLU A 62 -12.52 -0.95 13.88
C GLU A 62 -12.16 -0.17 12.60
N LEU A 63 -12.86 0.94 12.32
CA LEU A 63 -12.59 1.76 11.14
C LEU A 63 -11.17 2.36 11.16
N ILE A 64 -10.69 2.81 12.32
CA ILE A 64 -9.29 3.28 12.47
C ILE A 64 -8.30 2.18 12.07
N TYR A 65 -8.52 0.96 12.57
CA TYR A 65 -7.68 -0.19 12.24
C TYR A 65 -7.72 -0.51 10.74
N MET A 66 -8.91 -0.51 10.13
CA MET A 66 -9.05 -0.78 8.69
C MET A 66 -8.40 0.28 7.81
N ILE A 67 -8.46 1.56 8.20
CA ILE A 67 -7.72 2.63 7.50
C ILE A 67 -6.21 2.36 7.56
N ALA A 68 -5.70 1.95 8.73
CA ALA A 68 -4.29 1.60 8.90
C ALA A 68 -3.88 0.38 8.05
N GLU A 69 -4.73 -0.65 7.97
CA GLU A 69 -4.52 -1.82 7.10
C GLU A 69 -4.46 -1.42 5.63
N CYS A 70 -5.36 -0.57 5.16
CA CYS A 70 -5.33 -0.11 3.77
C CYS A 70 -4.03 0.63 3.46
N TYR A 71 -3.61 1.57 4.32
CA TYR A 71 -2.32 2.25 4.16
C TYR A 71 -1.11 1.30 4.18
N ARG A 72 -1.17 0.25 5.01
CA ARG A 72 -0.13 -0.79 5.03
C ARG A 72 -0.09 -1.56 3.71
N LEU A 73 -1.26 -1.92 3.18
CA LEU A 73 -1.41 -2.67 1.94
C LEU A 73 -1.07 -1.86 0.69
N THR A 74 -1.22 -0.52 0.73
CA THR A 74 -0.74 0.39 -0.32
C THR A 74 0.73 0.78 -0.17
N ASN A 75 1.47 0.16 0.75
CA ASN A 75 2.87 0.46 1.04
C ASN A 75 3.13 1.95 1.40
N ASP A 76 2.23 2.56 2.19
CA ASP A 76 2.40 3.90 2.76
C ASP A 76 2.65 3.81 4.28
N PRO A 77 3.89 3.48 4.69
CA PRO A 77 4.22 3.24 6.09
C PRO A 77 4.07 4.49 6.97
N LYS A 78 4.17 5.70 6.41
CA LYS A 78 4.04 6.95 7.15
C LYS A 78 2.61 7.17 7.62
N ASN A 79 1.63 7.02 6.73
CA ASN A 79 0.22 7.10 7.11
C ASN A 79 -0.20 5.87 7.93
N ALA A 80 0.25 4.67 7.57
CA ALA A 80 -0.05 3.45 8.31
C ALA A 80 0.33 3.59 9.79
N GLU A 81 1.54 4.06 10.10
CA GLU A 81 1.98 4.30 11.47
C GLU A 81 1.05 5.27 12.22
N THR A 82 0.66 6.36 11.57
CA THR A 82 -0.23 7.38 12.17
C THR A 82 -1.55 6.74 12.60
N TRP A 83 -2.15 5.92 11.73
CA TRP A 83 -3.41 5.26 12.03
C TRP A 83 -3.27 4.08 12.99
N TYR A 84 -2.19 3.29 12.92
CA TYR A 84 -1.95 2.23 13.91
C TYR A 84 -1.69 2.78 15.32
N LYS A 85 -1.02 3.93 15.46
CA LYS A 85 -0.90 4.62 16.76
C LYS A 85 -2.26 4.96 17.36
N LEU A 86 -3.24 5.32 16.53
CA LEU A 86 -4.61 5.54 16.98
C LEU A 86 -5.30 4.20 17.32
N ALA A 87 -5.09 3.16 16.50
CA ALA A 87 -5.66 1.83 16.71
C ALA A 87 -5.21 1.22 18.06
N VAL A 88 -3.93 1.27 18.37
CA VAL A 88 -3.35 0.76 19.62
C VAL A 88 -3.92 1.47 20.86
N ARG A 89 -4.25 2.76 20.74
CA ARG A 89 -4.82 3.57 21.83
C ARG A 89 -6.34 3.47 21.94
N SER A 90 -6.98 2.80 21.00
CA SER A 90 -8.44 2.68 20.96
C SER A 90 -8.96 1.71 22.02
N SER A 91 -10.22 1.84 22.41
CA SER A 91 -10.83 1.00 23.46
C SER A 91 -10.94 -0.48 23.09
N PHE A 92 -10.75 -0.82 21.81
CA PHE A 92 -10.83 -2.18 21.28
C PHE A 92 -9.60 -2.47 20.41
N SER A 93 -8.41 -2.21 20.95
CA SER A 93 -7.15 -2.50 20.26
C SER A 93 -7.00 -4.00 20.02
N LYS A 94 -6.81 -4.38 18.75
CA LYS A 94 -6.36 -5.73 18.39
C LYS A 94 -4.87 -5.87 18.70
N PRO A 95 -4.38 -7.01 19.23
CA PRO A 95 -2.94 -7.20 19.43
C PRO A 95 -2.13 -6.97 18.15
N ASP A 96 -2.64 -7.41 17.00
CA ASP A 96 -1.99 -7.20 15.69
C ASP A 96 -1.80 -5.72 15.32
N ALA A 97 -2.61 -4.80 15.86
CA ALA A 97 -2.39 -3.36 15.64
C ALA A 97 -1.03 -2.91 16.20
N GLN A 98 -0.57 -3.51 17.30
CA GLN A 98 0.74 -3.22 17.89
C GLN A 98 1.87 -3.83 17.03
N PHE A 99 1.67 -5.02 16.45
CA PHE A 99 2.62 -5.62 15.51
C PHE A 99 2.78 -4.76 14.25
N TRP A 100 1.66 -4.36 13.65
CA TRP A 100 1.69 -3.57 12.44
C TRP A 100 2.13 -2.12 12.67
N LEU A 101 1.91 -1.56 13.86
CA LEU A 101 2.56 -0.32 14.27
C LEU A 101 4.10 -0.46 14.21
N ALA A 102 4.64 -1.51 14.83
CA ALA A 102 6.07 -1.76 14.83
C ALA A 102 6.61 -1.95 13.40
N TRP A 103 5.87 -2.68 12.56
CA TRP A 103 6.19 -2.83 11.14
C TRP A 103 6.20 -1.50 10.39
N SER A 104 5.20 -0.64 10.58
CA SER A 104 5.18 0.68 9.92
C SER A 104 6.35 1.57 10.37
N VAL A 105 6.72 1.52 11.65
CA VAL A 105 7.89 2.24 12.17
C VAL A 105 9.19 1.70 11.56
N LYS A 106 9.32 0.37 11.42
CA LYS A 106 10.44 -0.29 10.73
C LYS A 106 10.55 0.15 9.27
N MET A 107 9.43 0.14 8.55
CA MET A 107 9.39 0.53 7.13
C MET A 107 9.69 2.01 6.92
N ASN A 108 9.50 2.85 7.94
CA ASN A 108 9.95 4.24 7.95
C ASN A 108 11.45 4.40 8.35
N GLY A 109 12.21 3.30 8.41
CA GLY A 109 13.65 3.29 8.69
C GLY A 109 14.03 3.53 10.16
N ARG A 110 13.06 3.55 11.08
CA ARG A 110 13.31 3.82 12.51
C ARG A 110 13.42 2.51 13.30
N TYR A 111 14.50 1.78 13.04
CA TYR A 111 14.70 0.41 13.52
C TYR A 111 14.73 0.30 15.05
N GLU A 112 15.38 1.22 15.77
CA GLU A 112 15.41 1.19 17.24
C GLU A 112 13.99 1.32 17.84
N GLN A 113 13.21 2.27 17.32
CA GLN A 113 11.82 2.48 17.75
C GLN A 113 10.95 1.27 17.39
N ALA A 114 11.18 0.66 16.22
CA ALA A 114 10.46 -0.55 15.82
C ALA A 114 10.72 -1.71 16.78
N ILE A 115 11.97 -1.91 17.23
CA ILE A 115 12.31 -2.93 18.24
C ILE A 115 11.51 -2.73 19.53
N GLU A 116 11.39 -1.49 20.02
CA GLU A 116 10.58 -1.18 21.19
C GLU A 116 9.10 -1.53 21.00
N GLU A 117 8.52 -1.18 19.85
CA GLU A 117 7.12 -1.50 19.54
C GLU A 117 6.89 -3.02 19.35
N TYR A 118 7.85 -3.75 18.76
CA TYR A 118 7.77 -5.21 18.68
C TYR A 118 7.90 -5.88 20.05
N ARG A 119 8.72 -5.35 20.95
CA ARG A 119 8.80 -5.84 22.34
C ARG A 119 7.47 -5.64 23.08
N LYS A 120 6.77 -4.51 22.86
CA LYS A 120 5.41 -4.32 23.38
C LYS A 120 4.45 -5.36 22.79
N TYR A 121 4.51 -5.63 21.49
CA TYR A 121 3.70 -6.69 20.88
C TYR A 121 3.98 -8.06 21.50
N LYS A 122 5.26 -8.41 21.72
CA LYS A 122 5.67 -9.66 22.36
C LYS A 122 5.12 -9.81 23.77
N GLN A 123 4.97 -8.72 24.52
CA GLN A 123 4.29 -8.76 25.83
C GLN A 123 2.81 -9.08 25.72
N LEU A 124 2.14 -8.64 24.65
CA LEU A 124 0.72 -8.92 24.39
C LEU A 124 0.51 -10.35 23.86
N VAL A 125 1.40 -10.84 23.00
CA VAL A 125 1.30 -12.16 22.35
C VAL A 125 2.64 -12.91 22.44
N PRO A 126 3.03 -13.42 23.62
CA PRO A 126 4.37 -14.00 23.83
C PRO A 126 4.68 -15.26 23.00
N SER A 127 3.64 -15.95 22.52
CA SER A 127 3.77 -17.17 21.73
C SER A 127 3.96 -16.91 20.24
N ASP A 128 3.81 -15.67 19.77
CA ASP A 128 3.95 -15.35 18.35
C ASP A 128 5.43 -15.15 17.98
N PRO A 129 6.01 -16.03 17.14
CA PRO A 129 7.43 -15.96 16.79
C PRO A 129 7.77 -14.77 15.88
N ARG A 130 6.78 -14.14 15.23
CA ARG A 130 7.01 -13.02 14.31
C ARG A 130 7.69 -11.84 15.02
N ALA A 131 7.38 -11.61 16.29
CA ALA A 131 7.97 -10.53 17.06
C ALA A 131 9.49 -10.67 17.18
N ASP A 132 9.98 -11.88 17.48
CA ASP A 132 11.41 -12.16 17.64
C ASP A 132 12.14 -12.10 16.30
N GLN A 133 11.51 -12.60 15.23
CA GLN A 133 12.06 -12.50 13.88
C GLN A 133 12.24 -11.04 13.44
N GLU A 134 11.23 -10.20 13.69
CA GLU A 134 11.27 -8.80 13.29
C GLU A 134 12.23 -7.95 14.14
N ILE A 135 12.32 -8.23 15.45
CA ILE A 135 13.36 -7.62 16.32
C ILE A 135 14.75 -7.94 15.76
N ARG A 136 15.01 -9.21 15.44
CA ARG A 136 16.29 -9.62 14.86
C ARG A 136 16.53 -8.94 13.50
N SER A 137 15.50 -8.79 12.68
CA SER A 137 15.60 -8.08 11.40
C SER A 137 16.01 -6.60 11.57
N CYS A 138 15.44 -5.91 12.57
CA CYS A 138 15.83 -4.54 12.91
C CYS A 138 17.26 -4.46 13.46
N GLU A 139 17.66 -5.42 14.32
CA GLU A 139 19.03 -5.49 14.86
C GLU A 139 20.07 -5.67 13.76
N LEU A 140 19.81 -6.57 12.79
CA LEU A 140 20.66 -6.75 11.61
C LEU A 140 20.75 -5.48 10.75
N ALA A 141 19.63 -4.79 10.54
CA ALA A 141 19.65 -3.53 9.80
C ALA A 141 20.54 -2.49 10.48
N LEU A 142 20.49 -2.40 11.82
CA LEU A 142 21.35 -1.50 12.59
C LEU A 142 22.84 -1.91 12.55
N GLU A 143 23.13 -3.21 12.51
CA GLU A 143 24.49 -3.72 12.33
C GLU A 143 25.04 -3.32 10.95
N TRP A 144 24.29 -3.56 9.88
CA TRP A 144 24.68 -3.19 8.50
C TRP A 144 24.85 -1.68 8.33
N LEU A 145 24.04 -0.86 9.00
CA LEU A 145 24.21 0.60 8.99
C LEU A 145 25.51 1.05 9.68
N ARG A 146 26.00 0.30 10.68
CA ARG A 146 27.26 0.60 11.39
C ARG A 146 28.48 0.04 10.67
N SER A 147 28.31 -1.02 9.89
CA SER A 147 29.36 -1.69 9.14
C SER A 147 28.91 -1.90 7.69
N PRO A 148 28.87 -0.83 6.87
CA PRO A 148 28.44 -0.94 5.49
C PRO A 148 29.42 -1.78 4.68
N ASP A 149 28.91 -2.50 3.69
CA ASP A 149 29.72 -3.26 2.75
C ASP A 149 30.62 -2.35 1.89
N ALA A 150 31.65 -2.94 1.27
CA ALA A 150 32.63 -2.21 0.47
C ALA A 150 32.09 -1.65 -0.86
N TYR A 151 30.83 -1.94 -1.21
CA TYR A 151 30.18 -1.43 -2.40
C TYR A 151 29.22 -0.29 -2.06
N ARG A 152 29.07 0.64 -3.01
CA ARG A 152 28.12 1.74 -2.89
C ARG A 152 26.91 1.46 -3.75
N ILE A 153 25.73 1.56 -3.15
CA ILE A 153 24.46 1.59 -3.87
C ILE A 153 24.14 3.05 -4.17
N GLU A 154 23.91 3.37 -5.44
CA GLU A 154 23.48 4.69 -5.87
C GLU A 154 22.18 4.58 -6.67
N GLU A 155 21.34 5.61 -6.54
CA GLU A 155 20.11 5.72 -7.31
C GLU A 155 20.43 6.02 -8.78
N LEU A 156 19.85 5.24 -9.70
CA LEU A 156 19.92 5.48 -11.14
C LEU A 156 18.93 6.58 -11.55
N LYS A 157 19.27 7.83 -11.25
CA LYS A 157 18.40 9.00 -11.47
C LYS A 157 17.95 9.23 -12.92
N ASP A 158 18.71 8.71 -13.88
CA ASP A 158 18.35 8.81 -15.30
C ASP A 158 17.18 7.87 -15.68
N ILE A 159 16.92 6.82 -14.88
CA ILE A 159 15.87 5.81 -15.13
C ILE A 159 14.72 5.94 -14.11
N ASN A 160 15.09 6.00 -12.82
CA ASN A 160 14.15 6.03 -11.71
C ASN A 160 13.30 7.30 -11.75
N SER A 161 12.01 7.12 -11.56
CA SER A 161 11.00 8.15 -11.42
C SER A 161 10.55 8.23 -9.96
N ARG A 162 9.61 9.15 -9.69
CA ARG A 162 8.92 9.24 -8.40
C ARG A 162 7.74 8.28 -8.30
N GLU A 163 7.31 7.73 -9.43
CA GLU A 163 6.22 6.78 -9.52
C GLU A 163 6.76 5.34 -9.34
N SER A 164 5.89 4.35 -9.47
CA SER A 164 6.29 2.95 -9.33
C SER A 164 7.07 2.47 -10.54
N ASP A 165 8.39 2.26 -10.37
CA ASP A 165 9.26 1.59 -11.33
C ASP A 165 9.70 0.22 -10.78
N PHE A 166 9.47 -0.85 -11.54
CA PHE A 166 9.73 -2.20 -11.06
C PHE A 166 10.01 -3.21 -12.17
N SER A 167 10.38 -4.42 -11.76
CA SER A 167 10.64 -5.58 -12.63
C SER A 167 11.58 -5.31 -13.82
N PRO A 168 12.79 -4.80 -13.59
CA PRO A 168 13.75 -4.60 -14.67
C PRO A 168 14.26 -5.94 -15.24
N ALA A 169 14.38 -6.01 -16.56
CA ALA A 169 14.94 -7.12 -17.31
C ALA A 169 15.91 -6.59 -18.38
N TYR A 170 17.10 -7.17 -18.47
CA TYR A 170 18.02 -6.84 -19.56
C TYR A 170 17.47 -7.36 -20.89
N ALA A 171 17.52 -6.50 -21.92
CA ALA A 171 17.03 -6.80 -23.26
C ALA A 171 18.18 -7.00 -24.29
N ARG A 172 19.43 -7.09 -23.80
CA ARG A 172 20.63 -7.35 -24.61
C ARG A 172 21.70 -8.04 -23.77
N ASP A 173 22.56 -8.80 -24.42
CA ASP A 173 23.65 -9.59 -23.82
C ASP A 173 24.79 -8.74 -23.23
N ASP A 174 25.01 -7.56 -23.77
CA ASP A 174 25.97 -6.58 -23.23
C ASP A 174 25.39 -5.74 -22.06
N PHE A 175 24.20 -6.10 -21.57
CA PHE A 175 23.47 -5.39 -20.51
C PHE A 175 23.14 -3.94 -20.83
N GLY A 176 23.21 -3.57 -22.11
CA GLY A 176 23.14 -2.18 -22.56
C GLY A 176 21.73 -1.64 -22.79
N VAL A 177 20.72 -2.48 -22.61
CA VAL A 177 19.29 -2.15 -22.74
C VAL A 177 18.55 -2.79 -21.57
N VAL A 178 17.72 -2.00 -20.89
CA VAL A 178 16.84 -2.49 -19.82
C VAL A 178 15.40 -2.20 -20.19
N TYR A 179 14.55 -3.22 -20.05
CA TYR A 179 13.10 -3.08 -20.06
C TYR A 179 12.61 -3.12 -18.63
N PHE A 180 11.63 -2.32 -18.26
CA PHE A 180 11.08 -2.31 -16.91
C PHE A 180 9.66 -1.77 -16.94
N THR A 181 8.87 -2.09 -15.93
CA THR A 181 7.48 -1.64 -15.81
C THR A 181 7.42 -0.34 -15.05
N SER A 182 6.59 0.61 -15.50
CA SER A 182 6.47 1.91 -14.85
C SER A 182 5.06 2.50 -14.92
N SER A 183 4.62 3.16 -13.84
CA SER A 183 3.38 3.93 -13.79
C SER A 183 3.59 5.44 -14.03
N ARG A 184 4.69 5.81 -14.70
CA ARG A 184 5.01 7.22 -15.01
C ARG A 184 3.98 7.85 -15.96
N ASP A 185 3.91 9.19 -15.97
CA ASP A 185 2.93 9.95 -16.77
C ASP A 185 2.98 9.68 -18.29
N ASP A 186 4.12 9.21 -18.81
CA ASP A 186 4.30 8.83 -20.22
C ASP A 186 3.70 7.45 -20.55
N ALA A 187 3.15 6.73 -19.57
CA ALA A 187 2.47 5.45 -19.76
C ALA A 187 1.16 5.65 -20.53
N SER A 188 0.73 4.58 -21.20
CA SER A 188 -0.52 4.54 -21.92
C SER A 188 -1.71 4.43 -20.96
N GLY A 189 -2.89 4.88 -21.41
CA GLY A 189 -4.08 4.93 -20.56
C GLY A 189 -4.11 6.12 -19.61
N ASN A 190 -5.24 6.28 -18.91
CA ASN A 190 -5.49 7.43 -18.01
C ASN A 190 -6.21 7.02 -16.72
N LYS A 191 -6.26 5.72 -16.43
CA LYS A 191 -6.93 5.18 -15.24
C LYS A 191 -5.96 5.15 -14.06
N THR A 192 -6.51 5.37 -12.89
CA THR A 192 -5.81 5.16 -11.62
C THR A 192 -6.08 3.76 -11.11
N HIS A 193 -5.03 3.04 -10.79
CA HIS A 193 -5.11 1.69 -10.23
C HIS A 193 -5.66 1.73 -8.80
N GLY A 194 -6.76 1.04 -8.57
CA GLY A 194 -7.52 1.11 -7.31
C GLY A 194 -6.79 0.54 -6.09
N ALA A 195 -5.75 -0.28 -6.27
CA ALA A 195 -4.96 -0.81 -5.17
C ALA A 195 -3.79 0.09 -4.77
N THR A 196 -3.14 0.73 -5.75
CA THR A 196 -1.89 1.49 -5.53
C THR A 196 -2.10 2.99 -5.53
N GLY A 197 -3.17 3.48 -6.15
CA GLY A 197 -3.41 4.92 -6.36
C GLY A 197 -2.53 5.54 -7.46
N GLN A 198 -1.79 4.72 -8.20
CA GLN A 198 -0.88 5.12 -9.27
C GLN A 198 -1.57 5.00 -10.65
N GLY A 199 -0.96 5.54 -11.71
CA GLY A 199 -1.41 5.30 -13.07
C GLY A 199 -1.30 3.82 -13.47
N PHE A 200 -2.04 3.41 -14.50
CA PHE A 200 -1.79 2.13 -15.15
C PHE A 200 -0.37 2.10 -15.72
N THR A 201 0.24 0.91 -15.70
CA THR A 201 1.65 0.73 -16.01
C THR A 201 1.88 0.28 -17.43
N ASP A 202 2.96 0.80 -18.01
CA ASP A 202 3.49 0.39 -19.32
C ASP A 202 4.86 -0.26 -19.14
N ILE A 203 5.34 -0.98 -20.16
CA ILE A 203 6.74 -1.39 -20.25
C ILE A 203 7.53 -0.27 -20.94
N PHE A 204 8.63 0.15 -20.30
CA PHE A 204 9.56 1.17 -20.78
C PHE A 204 10.91 0.56 -21.10
N GLU A 205 11.63 1.16 -22.05
CA GLU A 205 13.03 0.86 -22.31
C GLU A 205 13.96 2.04 -21.99
N SER A 206 15.16 1.73 -21.54
CA SER A 206 16.28 2.67 -21.47
C SER A 206 17.57 2.00 -21.96
N ARG A 207 18.49 2.79 -22.52
CA ARG A 207 19.73 2.34 -23.15
C ARG A 207 20.91 3.08 -22.56
N ILE A 208 21.98 2.36 -22.24
CA ILE A 208 23.22 2.96 -21.75
C ILE A 208 24.15 3.28 -22.91
N ASP A 209 24.75 4.48 -22.87
CA ASP A 209 25.70 4.94 -23.87
C ASP A 209 27.16 4.55 -23.53
N LYS A 210 28.09 4.88 -24.43
CA LYS A 210 29.53 4.61 -24.25
C LYS A 210 30.18 5.37 -23.09
N LYS A 211 29.47 6.34 -22.51
CA LYS A 211 29.90 7.14 -21.35
C LYS A 211 29.19 6.68 -20.07
N SER A 212 28.57 5.50 -20.10
CA SER A 212 27.82 4.91 -18.99
C SER A 212 26.61 5.73 -18.53
N LYS A 213 26.03 6.54 -19.43
CA LYS A 213 24.82 7.30 -19.17
C LYS A 213 23.60 6.59 -19.76
N TRP A 214 22.55 6.44 -18.96
CA TRP A 214 21.27 5.90 -19.42
C TRP A 214 20.47 6.96 -20.17
N SER A 215 19.78 6.55 -21.23
CA SER A 215 18.83 7.40 -21.96
C SER A 215 17.58 7.63 -21.12
N THR A 216 16.87 8.73 -21.38
CA THR A 216 15.52 8.94 -20.86
C THR A 216 14.66 7.72 -21.23
N PRO A 217 13.95 7.09 -20.28
CA PRO A 217 13.08 5.97 -20.58
C PRO A 217 11.97 6.35 -21.54
N VAL A 218 11.64 5.45 -22.47
CA VAL A 218 10.54 5.63 -23.42
C VAL A 218 9.64 4.39 -23.44
N PRO A 219 8.32 4.53 -23.65
CA PRO A 219 7.42 3.38 -23.76
C PRO A 219 7.87 2.46 -24.89
N VAL A 220 7.86 1.14 -24.64
CA VAL A 220 8.14 0.16 -25.69
C VAL A 220 6.97 0.15 -26.68
N GLN A 221 7.29 0.38 -27.95
CA GLN A 221 6.27 0.44 -29.00
C GLN A 221 5.64 -0.94 -29.22
N VAL A 222 4.41 -0.95 -29.74
CA VAL A 222 3.64 -2.13 -30.20
C VAL A 222 3.02 -2.99 -29.08
N ILE A 223 3.66 -3.10 -27.90
CA ILE A 223 3.19 -4.02 -26.83
C ILE A 223 2.29 -3.38 -25.79
N ASN A 224 2.49 -2.08 -25.51
CA ASN A 224 1.71 -1.36 -24.50
C ASN A 224 0.29 -1.05 -24.99
N SER A 225 -0.64 -0.90 -24.05
CA SER A 225 -2.06 -0.67 -24.34
C SER A 225 -2.70 0.29 -23.34
N GLU A 226 -4.02 0.51 -23.40
CA GLU A 226 -4.72 1.33 -22.40
C GLU A 226 -4.92 0.62 -21.04
N PHE A 227 -4.46 -0.62 -20.94
CA PHE A 227 -4.57 -1.50 -19.77
C PHE A 227 -3.23 -1.58 -19.02
N GLU A 228 -3.19 -2.34 -17.93
CA GLU A 228 -2.00 -2.43 -17.10
C GLU A 228 -1.07 -3.54 -17.57
N GLU A 229 0.08 -3.18 -18.15
CA GLU A 229 1.16 -4.10 -18.49
C GLU A 229 2.05 -4.38 -17.28
N GLY A 230 2.24 -5.66 -16.99
CA GLY A 230 3.02 -6.14 -15.85
C GLY A 230 4.48 -6.42 -16.18
N THR A 231 5.03 -7.45 -15.53
CA THR A 231 6.48 -7.72 -15.53
C THR A 231 7.00 -8.22 -16.88
N PRO A 232 7.98 -7.54 -17.51
CA PRO A 232 8.66 -8.04 -18.68
C PRO A 232 9.62 -9.19 -18.31
N PHE A 233 9.59 -10.26 -19.10
CA PHE A 233 10.57 -11.33 -19.07
C PHE A 233 11.09 -11.61 -20.48
N LEU A 234 12.39 -11.47 -20.68
CA LEU A 234 13.04 -11.84 -21.94
C LEU A 234 13.69 -13.20 -21.84
N THR A 235 13.61 -13.98 -22.92
CA THR A 235 14.36 -15.23 -23.04
C THR A 235 15.87 -14.98 -23.09
N ASN A 236 16.68 -16.01 -22.81
CA ASN A 236 18.14 -15.90 -22.75
C ASN A 236 18.79 -15.42 -24.07
N ASN A 237 18.09 -15.53 -25.19
CA ASN A 237 18.55 -15.03 -26.49
C ASN A 237 17.98 -13.64 -26.84
N TYR A 238 17.19 -13.04 -25.95
CA TYR A 238 16.56 -11.72 -26.04
C TYR A 238 15.62 -11.55 -27.25
N ARG A 239 15.11 -12.64 -27.82
CA ARG A 239 14.24 -12.60 -29.02
C ARG A 239 12.75 -12.67 -28.70
N GLU A 240 12.40 -13.15 -27.52
CA GLU A 240 11.01 -13.32 -27.09
C GLU A 240 10.83 -12.58 -25.77
N LEU A 241 9.80 -11.73 -25.73
CA LEU A 241 9.35 -11.01 -24.55
C LEU A 241 8.00 -11.60 -24.12
N TYR A 242 7.93 -12.03 -22.87
CA TYR A 242 6.70 -12.42 -22.20
C TYR A 242 6.34 -11.33 -21.18
N PHE A 243 5.06 -10.98 -21.12
CA PHE A 243 4.53 -10.06 -20.12
C PHE A 243 3.08 -10.42 -19.82
N THR A 244 2.58 -9.94 -18.69
CA THR A 244 1.17 -10.04 -18.31
C THR A 244 0.45 -8.74 -18.61
N ARG A 245 -0.85 -8.81 -18.94
CA ARG A 245 -1.72 -7.64 -19.05
C ARG A 245 -3.02 -7.90 -18.30
N CYS A 246 -3.51 -6.90 -17.57
CA CYS A 246 -4.76 -6.97 -16.82
C CYS A 246 -5.84 -6.07 -17.49
N GLU A 247 -6.92 -6.68 -17.98
CA GLU A 247 -8.05 -6.02 -18.67
C GLU A 247 -9.27 -5.79 -17.75
#